data_AF-A0A7V6H1T7-F1
#
_entry.id   AF-A0A7V6H1T7-F1
#
_cell.length_a   1.000
_cell.length_b   1.000
_cell.length_c   1.000
_cell.angle_alpha   90.00
_cell.angle_beta   90.00
_cell.angle_gamma   90.00
#
_symmetry.space_group_name_H-M   'P 1'
#
loop_
_entity.id
_entity.type
_entity.pdbx_description
1 polymer ?
#
loop_
_entity_poly.entity_id
_entity_poly.type
_entity_poly.pdbx_seq_one_letter_code
_entity_poly.pdbx_strand_id
1 'polypeptide(L)' 'TASQWRYWYKELGIEGVPTFMVFDRKGKFTAKYTGFPGAEEIEASINANL' A
#
# COMPACT_ATOMS: atom_id res chain seq x y z
N THR A 1 -3.85 19.05 -8.82
CA THR A 1 -3.54 18.85 -7.39
C THR A 1 -4.73 18.26 -6.62
N ALA A 2 -5.88 18.93 -6.48
CA ALA A 2 -7.02 18.37 -5.73
C ALA A 2 -7.69 17.14 -6.39
N SER A 3 -7.71 17.07 -7.73
CA SER A 3 -8.26 15.93 -8.48
C SER A 3 -7.44 14.65 -8.33
N GLN A 4 -6.10 14.78 -8.35
CA GLN A 4 -5.18 13.67 -8.14
C GLN A 4 -5.37 13.10 -6.74
N TRP A 5 -5.34 13.94 -5.69
CA TRP A 5 -5.60 13.47 -4.33
C TRP A 5 -6.96 12.78 -4.19
N ARG A 6 -8.01 13.32 -4.80
CA ARG A 6 -9.34 12.69 -4.79
C ARG A 6 -9.34 11.28 -5.38
N TYR A 7 -8.61 11.05 -6.48
CA TYR A 7 -8.46 9.71 -7.05
C TYR A 7 -7.76 8.77 -6.07
N TRP A 8 -6.68 9.22 -5.43
CA TRP A 8 -5.93 8.41 -4.46
C TRP A 8 -6.79 8.03 -3.24
N TYR A 9 -7.56 8.96 -2.70
CA TYR A 9 -8.50 8.69 -1.62
C TYR A 9 -9.63 7.73 -2.03
N LYS A 10 -10.26 7.96 -3.20
CA LYS A 10 -11.46 7.22 -3.60
C LYS A 10 -11.17 5.87 -4.25
N GLU A 11 -10.25 5.84 -5.21
CA GLU A 11 -10.01 4.66 -6.04
C GLU A 11 -8.97 3.74 -5.43
N LEU A 12 -7.96 4.30 -4.73
CA LEU A 12 -6.91 3.51 -4.08
C LEU A 12 -7.14 3.31 -2.57
N GLY A 13 -8.17 3.97 -2.01
CA GLY A 13 -8.48 3.90 -0.58
C GLY A 13 -7.32 4.36 0.31
N ILE A 14 -6.52 5.33 -0.13
CA ILE A 14 -5.43 5.89 0.65
C ILE A 14 -6.05 6.83 1.67
N GLU A 15 -5.92 6.55 2.97
CA GLU A 15 -6.59 7.31 4.03
C GLU A 15 -5.64 8.31 4.72
N GLY A 16 -4.33 8.12 4.56
CA GLY A 16 -3.31 8.98 5.14
C GLY A 16 -1.95 8.79 4.46
N VAL A 17 -0.98 9.61 4.87
CA VAL A 17 0.39 9.55 4.37
C VAL A 17 1.38 9.30 5.51
N PRO A 18 2.47 8.53 5.29
CA PRO A 18 2.73 7.70 4.11
C PRO A 18 1.77 6.50 4.04
N THR A 19 1.55 5.94 2.85
CA THR A 19 0.85 4.66 2.67
C THR A 19 1.75 3.71 1.90
N PHE A 20 1.93 2.49 2.41
CA PHE A 20 2.67 1.41 1.78
C PHE A 20 1.69 0.44 1.15
N MET A 21 1.90 0.07 -0.12
CA MET A 21 1.10 -0.91 -0.85
C MET A 21 2.02 -2.00 -1.38
N VAL A 22 1.64 -3.25 -1.18
CA VAL A 22 2.42 -4.43 -1.58
C VAL A 22 1.69 -5.15 -2.69
N PHE A 23 2.45 -5.53 -3.71
CA PHE A 23 1.97 -6.27 -4.87
C PHE A 23 2.82 -7.52 -5.06
N ASP A 24 2.19 -8.62 -5.47
CA ASP A 24 2.92 -9.83 -5.86
C ASP A 24 3.63 -9.66 -7.22
N ARG A 25 4.38 -10.68 -7.63
CA ARG A 25 5.11 -10.69 -8.91
C ARG A 25 4.21 -10.65 -10.15
N LYS A 26 2.90 -10.90 -10.01
CA LYS A 26 1.89 -10.83 -11.07
C LYS A 26 1.15 -9.49 -11.06
N GLY A 27 1.50 -8.56 -10.17
CA GLY A 27 0.84 -7.28 -10.01
C GLY A 27 -0.48 -7.33 -9.23
N LYS A 28 -0.78 -8.44 -8.55
CA LYS A 28 -1.94 -8.54 -7.66
C LYS A 28 -1.66 -7.76 -6.39
N PHE A 29 -2.59 -6.92 -5.96
CA PHE A 29 -2.54 -6.23 -4.67
C PHE A 29 -2.69 -7.22 -3.51
N THR A 30 -1.78 -7.19 -2.54
CA THR A 30 -1.72 -8.17 -1.45
C THR A 30 -1.77 -7.56 -0.05
N ALA A 31 -1.27 -6.32 0.15
CA ALA A 31 -1.34 -5.63 1.44
C ALA A 31 -1.32 -4.10 1.30
N LYS A 32 -1.87 -3.40 2.30
CA LYS A 32 -1.83 -1.93 2.44
C LYS A 32 -1.66 -1.54 3.91
N TYR A 33 -0.78 -0.58 4.15
CA TYR A 33 -0.50 -0.02 5.47
C TYR A 33 -0.53 1.51 5.40
N THR A 34 -1.30 2.15 6.28
CA THR A 34 -1.23 3.61 6.48
C THR A 34 -0.28 3.89 7.65
N GLY A 35 0.70 4.77 7.43
CA GLY A 35 1.87 4.92 8.30
C GLY A 35 2.94 3.85 8.04
N PHE A 36 4.11 3.99 8.66
CA PHE A 36 5.16 2.97 8.59
C PHE A 36 4.85 1.84 9.57
N PRO A 37 4.61 0.61 9.09
CA PRO A 37 4.21 -0.51 9.97
C PRO A 37 5.40 -1.18 10.68
N GLY A 38 6.64 -0.81 10.32
CA GLY A 38 7.86 -1.49 10.79
C GLY A 38 8.49 -2.35 9.70
N ALA A 39 9.81 -2.55 9.79
CA ALA A 39 10.57 -3.28 8.77
C ALA A 39 10.18 -4.76 8.71
N GLU A 40 10.00 -5.40 9.87
CA GLU A 40 9.62 -6.81 9.99
C GLU A 40 8.28 -7.09 9.31
N GLU A 41 7.29 -6.22 9.52
CA GLU A 41 5.94 -6.37 8.93
C GLU A 41 5.98 -6.20 7.40
N ILE A 42 6.76 -5.24 6.88
CA ILE A 42 6.94 -5.08 5.43
C ILE A 42 7.62 -6.32 4.85
N GLU A 43 8.69 -6.82 5.47
CA GLU A 43 9.41 -8.00 5.00
C GLU A 43 8.51 -9.24 4.98
N ALA A 44 7.73 -9.47 6.05
CA ALA A 44 6.76 -10.56 6.12
C ALA A 44 5.72 -10.46 5.00
N SER A 45 5.19 -9.26 4.74
CA SER A 45 4.20 -9.03 3.68
C SER A 45 4.75 -9.30 2.27
N ILE A 46 6.02 -9.00 2.03
CA ILE A 46 6.69 -9.29 0.76
C ILE A 46 6.91 -10.80 0.63
N ASN A 47 7.47 -11.44 1.65
CA ASN A 47 7.83 -12.86 1.63
C ASN A 47 6.62 -13.79 1.52
N ALA A 48 5.46 -13.40 2.05
CA ALA A 48 4.21 -14.15 1.90
C ALA A 48 3.72 -14.26 0.43
N ASN A 49 4.25 -13.45 -0.48
CA ASN A 49 3.80 -13.32 -1.86
C ASN A 49 4.90 -13.57 -2.91
N LEU A 50 6.05 -14.11 -2.48
CA LEU A 50 7.14 -14.58 -3.36
C LEU A 50 6.84 -15.95 -3.98
#